data_AF-B7QKA3-F1
#
_entry.id   AF-B7QKA3-F1
#
_cell.length_a   1.000
_cell.length_b   1.000
_cell.length_c   1.000
_cell.angle_alpha   90.00
_cell.angle_beta   90.00
_cell.angle_gamma   90.00
#
_symmetry.space_group_name_H-M   'P 1'
#
loop_
_entity.id
_entity.type
_entity.pdbx_description
1 polymer ?
#
loop_
_entity_poly.entity_id
_entity_poly.type
_entity_poly.pdbx_seq_one_letter_code
_entity_poly.pdbx_strand_id
1 'polypeptide(L)'
;MSSHTGSMVLVTGASGFIAVHVVRALQKQGFRVRGTVRDTKNERKTKPLKDCCPDAKYPLELVEADLLNDAGWAEAMTGCQYLVHVASPFPNAEPNHPDDVIRPAVEGTRRVLKFASESGTVKRAVITSTMGAIHGEVDDPADREYNEGDWTNVDFKGLETYAKSKTLAEKAAWDFVNSLPAGKKLELATVNPSLVFGPPLHGTYGTSVEVIKRLLDKTTPLIPYVNFAICDVRDVAKAHVQALVVPEAAGNRHIVNAGNVWLKDAAQMLREELSGQGYYIPFLSAPNIGLWLVGFVDKSARMLYPRLGKVFKFSNKRMREVLKVEPRSIKETVLDTAHGLIQAGIIHEAPKYARKEFALD
;
A
#
# COMPACT_ATOMS: atom_id res chain seq x y z
N MET A 1 10.88 -13.09 -25.20
CA MET A 1 11.11 -13.27 -23.76
C MET A 1 11.51 -11.90 -23.20
N SER A 2 10.86 -11.42 -22.14
CA SER A 2 11.17 -10.10 -21.56
C SER A 2 12.63 -10.05 -21.12
N SER A 3 13.34 -8.96 -21.44
CA SER A 3 14.77 -8.73 -21.15
C SER A 3 15.14 -8.78 -19.65
N HIS A 4 14.14 -8.82 -18.77
CA HIS A 4 14.29 -8.82 -17.31
C HIS A 4 14.12 -10.21 -16.67
N THR A 5 13.84 -11.25 -17.47
CA THR A 5 13.63 -12.62 -16.95
C THR A 5 14.91 -13.10 -16.24
N GLY A 6 14.79 -13.53 -14.98
CA GLY A 6 15.92 -13.99 -14.19
C GLY A 6 16.73 -12.88 -13.49
N SER A 7 16.39 -11.60 -13.70
CA SER A 7 16.92 -10.51 -12.88
C SER A 7 16.52 -10.65 -11.42
N MET A 8 17.44 -10.32 -10.51
CA MET A 8 17.19 -10.38 -9.07
C MET A 8 16.59 -9.07 -8.57
N VAL A 9 15.47 -9.16 -7.85
CA VAL A 9 14.77 -8.03 -7.22
C VAL A 9 14.74 -8.22 -5.72
N LEU A 10 15.21 -7.21 -4.97
CA LEU A 10 15.00 -7.15 -3.53
C LEU A 10 13.66 -6.48 -3.22
N VAL A 11 12.78 -7.13 -2.44
CA VAL A 11 11.53 -6.56 -1.94
C VAL A 11 11.64 -6.40 -0.42
N THR A 12 11.58 -5.17 0.08
CA THR A 12 11.71 -4.94 1.52
C THR A 12 10.40 -5.18 2.26
N GLY A 13 10.45 -5.85 3.42
CA GLY A 13 9.27 -6.11 4.25
C GLY A 13 8.28 -7.04 3.55
N ALA A 14 8.78 -8.13 2.97
CA ALA A 14 8.05 -9.04 2.10
C ALA A 14 6.77 -9.62 2.72
N SER A 15 6.69 -9.71 4.05
CA SER A 15 5.50 -10.16 4.80
C SER A 15 4.37 -9.13 4.93
N GLY A 16 4.53 -7.94 4.33
CA GLY A 16 3.52 -6.88 4.36
C GLY A 16 2.40 -7.10 3.35
N PHE A 17 1.24 -6.50 3.60
CA PHE A 17 0.04 -6.64 2.76
C PHE A 17 0.29 -6.33 1.28
N ILE A 18 0.87 -5.17 0.96
CA ILE A 18 1.22 -4.83 -0.44
C ILE A 18 2.40 -5.68 -0.92
N ALA A 19 3.40 -5.88 -0.06
CA ALA A 19 4.66 -6.51 -0.43
C ALA A 19 4.47 -7.96 -0.91
N VAL A 20 3.59 -8.74 -0.30
CA VAL A 20 3.32 -10.13 -0.74
C VAL A 20 2.69 -10.18 -2.13
N HIS A 21 1.82 -9.23 -2.47
CA HIS A 21 1.26 -9.10 -3.82
C HIS A 21 2.34 -8.70 -4.83
N VAL A 22 3.27 -7.81 -4.45
CA VAL A 22 4.43 -7.44 -5.28
C VAL A 22 5.35 -8.63 -5.52
N VAL A 23 5.70 -9.40 -4.47
CA VAL A 23 6.51 -10.63 -4.58
C VAL A 23 5.87 -11.59 -5.57
N ARG A 24 4.55 -11.80 -5.43
CA ARG A 24 3.79 -12.68 -6.31
C ARG A 24 3.79 -12.20 -7.76
N ALA A 25 3.53 -10.92 -7.99
CA ALA A 25 3.55 -10.33 -9.33
C ALA A 25 4.94 -10.44 -9.99
N LEU A 26 6.01 -10.26 -9.24
CA LEU A 26 7.39 -10.42 -9.71
C LEU A 26 7.71 -11.88 -10.06
N GLN A 27 7.38 -12.83 -9.20
CA GLN A 27 7.62 -14.25 -9.45
C GLN A 27 6.86 -14.74 -10.70
N LYS A 28 5.62 -14.27 -10.90
CA LYS A 28 4.84 -14.58 -12.11
C LYS A 28 5.45 -14.03 -13.40
N GLN A 29 6.16 -12.90 -13.33
CA GLN A 29 6.91 -12.37 -14.46
C GLN A 29 8.30 -13.00 -14.64
N GLY A 30 8.64 -14.01 -13.84
CA GLY A 30 9.89 -14.76 -13.97
C GLY A 30 11.11 -14.05 -13.39
N PHE A 31 10.92 -13.09 -12.49
CA PHE A 31 12.01 -12.51 -11.69
C PHE A 31 12.49 -13.50 -10.62
N ARG A 32 13.77 -13.39 -10.26
CA ARG A 32 14.26 -13.94 -8.99
C ARG A 32 13.94 -12.93 -7.90
N VAL A 33 13.28 -13.37 -6.84
CA VAL A 33 12.84 -12.47 -5.77
C VAL A 33 13.56 -12.81 -4.48
N ARG A 34 14.15 -11.79 -3.87
CA ARG A 34 14.64 -11.83 -2.50
C ARG A 34 13.76 -10.91 -1.65
N GLY A 35 13.20 -11.43 -0.57
CA GLY A 35 12.37 -10.68 0.36
C GLY A 35 13.09 -10.43 1.68
N THR A 36 13.08 -9.20 2.19
CA THR A 36 13.52 -8.96 3.56
C THR A 36 12.39 -9.21 4.55
N VAL A 37 12.71 -9.87 5.66
CA VAL A 37 11.86 -10.01 6.85
C VAL A 37 12.67 -9.67 8.08
N ARG A 38 12.02 -9.37 9.21
CA ARG A 38 12.73 -9.11 10.47
C ARG A 38 13.29 -10.37 11.14
N ASP A 39 12.64 -11.50 10.89
CA ASP A 39 12.97 -12.78 11.48
C ASP A 39 12.56 -13.89 10.49
N THR A 40 13.55 -14.59 9.94
CA THR A 40 13.34 -15.68 8.98
C THR A 40 12.76 -16.93 9.63
N LYS A 41 12.91 -17.08 10.96
CA LYS A 41 12.41 -18.20 11.75
C LYS A 41 10.94 -18.05 12.14
N ASN A 42 10.35 -16.88 11.91
CA ASN A 42 8.93 -16.63 12.16
C ASN A 42 8.05 -17.28 11.06
N GLU A 43 7.78 -18.58 11.20
CA GLU A 43 7.01 -19.35 10.21
C GLU A 43 5.63 -18.77 9.92
N ARG A 44 4.97 -18.16 10.92
CA ARG A 44 3.67 -17.49 10.72
C ARG A 44 3.74 -16.40 9.67
N LYS A 45 4.88 -15.70 9.55
CA LYS A 45 5.10 -14.65 8.56
C LYS A 45 5.80 -15.13 7.30
N THR A 46 6.66 -16.15 7.38
CA THR A 46 7.50 -16.58 6.25
C THR A 46 6.89 -17.70 5.43
N LYS A 47 6.15 -18.63 6.04
CA LYS A 47 5.51 -19.74 5.33
C LYS A 47 4.52 -19.26 4.27
N PRO A 48 3.59 -18.32 4.57
CA PRO A 48 2.65 -17.85 3.54
C PRO A 48 3.33 -17.16 2.36
N LEU A 49 4.54 -16.60 2.54
CA LEU A 49 5.30 -16.00 1.45
C LEU A 49 5.92 -17.04 0.53
N LYS A 50 6.38 -18.16 1.08
CA LYS A 50 6.94 -19.26 0.28
C LYS A 50 5.83 -19.97 -0.51
N ASP A 51 4.64 -20.06 0.08
CA ASP A 51 3.50 -20.76 -0.51
C ASP A 51 2.69 -19.88 -1.47
N CYS A 52 2.96 -18.57 -1.57
CA CYS A 52 2.11 -17.65 -2.36
C CYS A 52 2.22 -17.85 -3.89
N CYS A 53 3.31 -18.47 -4.36
CA CYS A 53 3.57 -18.78 -5.76
C CYS A 53 4.18 -20.18 -5.91
N PRO A 54 3.39 -21.26 -5.79
CA PRO A 54 3.90 -22.62 -5.91
C PRO A 54 4.51 -22.90 -7.30
N ASP A 55 3.99 -22.26 -8.34
CA ASP A 55 4.44 -22.42 -9.73
C ASP A 55 5.57 -21.44 -10.12
N ALA A 56 6.19 -20.75 -9.15
CA ALA A 56 7.26 -19.80 -9.44
C ALA A 56 8.48 -20.52 -10.04
N LYS A 57 9.01 -19.96 -11.15
CA LYS A 57 10.23 -20.47 -11.81
C LYS A 57 11.44 -20.51 -10.87
N TYR A 58 11.50 -19.57 -9.92
CA TYR A 58 12.57 -19.46 -8.94
C TYR A 58 11.96 -19.40 -7.54
N PRO A 59 12.54 -20.12 -6.55
CA PRO A 59 12.09 -20.05 -5.18
C PRO A 59 12.31 -18.64 -4.60
N LEU A 60 11.46 -18.24 -3.65
CA LEU A 60 11.63 -17.00 -2.91
C LEU A 60 12.82 -17.12 -1.94
N GLU A 61 13.81 -16.24 -2.08
CA GLU A 61 14.90 -16.09 -1.12
C GLU A 61 14.43 -15.17 0.02
N LEU A 62 14.60 -15.57 1.29
CA LEU A 62 14.30 -14.70 2.43
C LEU A 62 15.58 -14.39 3.20
N VAL A 63 15.77 -13.12 3.52
CA VAL A 63 16.93 -12.63 4.29
C VAL A 63 16.47 -11.71 5.42
N GLU A 64 17.28 -11.63 6.48
CA GLU A 64 16.99 -10.77 7.62
C GLU A 64 17.53 -9.36 7.40
N ALA A 65 16.66 -8.37 7.55
CA ALA A 65 17.06 -6.96 7.60
C ALA A 65 15.98 -6.14 8.32
N ASP A 66 16.40 -5.10 9.05
CA ASP A 66 15.51 -4.15 9.70
C ASP A 66 15.79 -2.72 9.21
N LEU A 67 14.75 -1.91 9.04
CA LEU A 67 14.89 -0.49 8.69
C LEU A 67 15.51 0.35 9.81
N LEU A 68 15.73 -0.20 10.99
CA LEU A 68 16.37 0.49 12.12
C LEU A 68 17.84 0.10 12.30
N ASN A 69 18.38 -0.83 11.50
CA ASN A 69 19.75 -1.33 11.63
C ASN A 69 20.41 -1.49 10.24
N ASP A 70 21.72 -1.30 10.17
CA ASP A 70 22.52 -1.47 8.97
C ASP A 70 22.84 -2.95 8.66
N ALA A 71 22.78 -3.82 9.68
CA ALA A 71 23.04 -5.26 9.54
C ALA A 71 22.08 -5.92 8.52
N GLY A 72 22.64 -6.84 7.71
CA GLY A 72 21.90 -7.62 6.71
C GLY A 72 21.67 -6.94 5.36
N TRP A 73 21.74 -5.60 5.28
CA TRP A 73 21.43 -4.90 4.02
C TRP A 73 22.43 -5.14 2.88
N ALA A 74 23.73 -5.23 3.18
CA ALA A 74 24.74 -5.51 2.16
C ALA A 74 24.55 -6.91 1.53
N GLU A 75 24.30 -7.92 2.37
CA GLU A 75 23.97 -9.27 1.93
C GLU A 75 22.66 -9.29 1.13
N ALA A 76 21.63 -8.61 1.64
CA ALA A 76 20.33 -8.50 0.98
C ALA A 76 20.44 -7.92 -0.44
N MET A 77 21.30 -6.92 -0.67
CA MET A 77 21.49 -6.28 -1.98
C MET A 77 22.40 -7.07 -2.94
N THR A 78 23.09 -8.12 -2.48
CA THR A 78 24.10 -8.82 -3.28
C THR A 78 23.48 -9.45 -4.53
N GLY A 79 23.94 -9.00 -5.71
CA GLY A 79 23.46 -9.48 -7.01
C GLY A 79 22.10 -8.95 -7.44
N CYS A 80 21.46 -8.08 -6.64
CA CYS A 80 20.20 -7.45 -6.98
C CYS A 80 20.42 -6.41 -8.10
N GLN A 81 19.54 -6.43 -9.10
CA GLN A 81 19.50 -5.44 -10.18
C GLN A 81 18.42 -4.39 -9.92
N TYR A 82 17.45 -4.72 -9.08
CA TYR A 82 16.29 -3.91 -8.78
C TYR A 82 15.97 -3.95 -7.30
N LEU A 83 15.38 -2.87 -6.81
CA LEU A 83 14.88 -2.74 -5.46
C LEU A 83 13.40 -2.29 -5.50
N VAL A 84 12.55 -2.96 -4.73
CA VAL A 84 11.21 -2.50 -4.38
C VAL A 84 11.17 -2.25 -2.88
N HIS A 85 11.19 -0.98 -2.49
CA HIS A 85 11.13 -0.58 -1.09
C HIS A 85 9.69 -0.33 -0.66
N VAL A 86 9.05 -1.37 -0.09
CA VAL A 86 7.66 -1.31 0.42
C VAL A 86 7.64 -1.10 1.93
N ALA A 87 8.62 -1.66 2.63
CA ALA A 87 8.73 -1.60 4.08
C ALA A 87 8.69 -0.15 4.58
N SER A 88 7.81 0.12 5.53
CA SER A 88 7.71 1.41 6.19
C SER A 88 7.21 1.19 7.61
N PRO A 89 7.72 1.91 8.61
CA PRO A 89 7.11 1.93 9.93
C PRO A 89 5.69 2.47 9.80
N PHE A 90 4.69 1.62 10.01
CA PHE A 90 3.29 2.00 9.98
C PHE A 90 2.73 1.94 11.41
N PRO A 91 2.43 3.08 12.05
CA PRO A 91 1.82 3.07 13.37
C PRO A 91 0.32 2.75 13.23
N ASN A 92 -0.21 1.87 14.10
CA ASN A 92 -1.64 1.54 14.10
C ASN A 92 -2.53 2.65 14.71
N ALA A 93 -1.92 3.67 15.30
CA ALA A 93 -2.56 4.83 15.91
C ALA A 93 -1.61 6.04 15.81
N GLU A 94 -2.14 7.26 15.97
CA GLU A 94 -1.31 8.47 16.05
C GLU A 94 -0.24 8.28 17.14
N PRO A 95 1.06 8.45 16.82
CA PRO A 95 2.13 8.27 17.79
C PRO A 95 2.07 9.36 18.86
N ASN A 96 2.63 9.08 20.04
CA ASN A 96 2.75 10.09 21.10
C ASN A 96 3.72 11.21 20.68
N HIS A 97 4.77 10.86 19.94
CA HIS A 97 5.71 11.82 19.36
C HIS A 97 5.82 11.60 17.84
N PRO A 98 5.69 12.67 17.02
CA PRO A 98 5.80 12.55 15.56
C PRO A 98 7.10 11.92 15.08
N ASP A 99 8.20 12.16 15.80
CA ASP A 99 9.54 11.66 15.45
C ASP A 99 9.65 10.14 15.54
N ASP A 100 8.80 9.46 16.32
CA ASP A 100 8.76 8.00 16.43
C ASP A 100 8.39 7.32 15.10
N VAL A 101 7.79 8.07 14.17
CA VAL A 101 7.36 7.59 12.87
C VAL A 101 8.15 8.28 11.75
N ILE A 102 8.37 9.60 11.87
CA ILE A 102 9.07 10.39 10.86
C ILE A 102 10.52 9.92 10.71
N ARG A 103 11.27 9.81 11.82
CA ARG A 103 12.70 9.46 11.73
C ARG A 103 12.91 8.06 11.16
N PRO A 104 12.24 6.99 11.65
CA PRO A 104 12.36 5.67 11.05
C PRO A 104 11.97 5.60 9.57
N ALA A 105 10.97 6.36 9.14
CA ALA A 105 10.57 6.38 7.72
C ALA A 105 11.63 7.03 6.83
N VAL A 106 12.17 8.19 7.25
CA VAL A 106 13.19 8.93 6.49
C VAL A 106 14.53 8.20 6.52
N GLU A 107 15.03 7.85 7.70
CA GLU A 107 16.32 7.17 7.88
C GLU A 107 16.28 5.76 7.26
N GLY A 108 15.17 5.03 7.44
CA GLY A 108 14.95 3.72 6.81
C GLY A 108 15.04 3.78 5.29
N THR A 109 14.34 4.73 4.67
CA THR A 109 14.36 4.91 3.21
C THR A 109 15.76 5.24 2.70
N ARG A 110 16.44 6.20 3.35
CA ARG A 110 17.81 6.59 2.98
C ARG A 110 18.79 5.43 3.13
N ARG A 111 18.68 4.63 4.20
CA ARG A 111 19.53 3.46 4.44
C ARG A 111 19.41 2.44 3.32
N VAL A 112 18.18 2.08 2.95
CA VAL A 112 17.95 1.09 1.90
C VAL A 112 18.51 1.58 0.56
N LEU A 113 18.29 2.86 0.22
CA LEU A 113 18.85 3.44 -1.02
C LEU A 113 20.38 3.55 -0.99
N LYS A 114 20.98 3.82 0.18
CA LYS A 114 22.42 3.81 0.37
C LYS A 114 23.01 2.44 0.05
N PHE A 115 22.51 1.38 0.67
CA PHE A 115 22.99 0.02 0.39
C PHE A 115 22.71 -0.43 -1.05
N ALA A 116 21.59 0.03 -1.65
CA ALA A 116 21.33 -0.22 -3.07
C ALA A 116 22.38 0.43 -3.97
N SER A 117 22.71 1.71 -3.73
CA SER A 117 23.76 2.42 -4.48
C SER A 117 25.15 1.80 -4.26
N GLU A 118 25.48 1.44 -3.02
CA GLU A 118 26.77 0.84 -2.65
C GLU A 118 26.97 -0.57 -3.23
N SER A 119 25.88 -1.30 -3.52
CA SER A 119 25.96 -2.63 -4.16
C SER A 119 26.62 -2.59 -5.55
N GLY A 120 26.55 -1.44 -6.24
CA GLY A 120 27.02 -1.28 -7.62
C GLY A 120 26.23 -2.06 -8.69
N THR A 121 25.28 -2.92 -8.30
CA THR A 121 24.50 -3.75 -9.23
C THR A 121 23.06 -3.29 -9.38
N VAL A 122 22.50 -2.60 -8.38
CA VAL A 122 21.12 -2.08 -8.44
C VAL A 122 21.05 -0.91 -9.39
N LYS A 123 20.23 -1.06 -10.44
CA LYS A 123 20.05 -0.07 -11.51
C LYS A 123 18.86 0.84 -11.24
N ARG A 124 17.79 0.29 -10.65
CA ARG A 124 16.56 1.04 -10.36
C ARG A 124 15.95 0.63 -9.02
N ALA A 125 15.50 1.63 -8.27
CA ALA A 125 14.67 1.48 -7.09
C ALA A 125 13.25 1.99 -7.36
N VAL A 126 12.25 1.26 -6.86
CA VAL A 126 10.86 1.68 -6.79
C VAL A 126 10.44 1.75 -5.33
N ILE A 127 9.92 2.89 -4.90
CA ILE A 127 9.52 3.10 -3.49
C ILE A 127 8.01 3.19 -3.38
N THR A 128 7.43 2.48 -2.42
CA THR A 128 6.02 2.64 -2.05
C THR A 128 5.85 3.87 -1.16
N SER A 129 5.36 4.94 -1.77
CA SER A 129 4.90 6.13 -1.08
C SER A 129 3.38 6.02 -0.81
N THR A 130 2.65 7.12 -0.91
CA THR A 130 1.19 7.20 -0.73
C THR A 130 0.67 8.46 -1.42
N MET A 131 -0.62 8.49 -1.75
CA MET A 131 -1.27 9.75 -2.11
C MET A 131 -1.23 10.79 -0.98
N GLY A 132 -1.05 10.38 0.27
CA GLY A 132 -0.81 11.30 1.39
C GLY A 132 0.47 12.13 1.28
N ALA A 133 1.37 11.80 0.33
CA ALA A 133 2.54 12.61 -0.03
C ALA A 133 2.29 13.57 -1.20
N ILE A 134 1.14 13.40 -1.87
CA ILE A 134 0.66 14.25 -2.96
C ILE A 134 -0.32 15.27 -2.39
N HIS A 135 -1.27 14.80 -1.59
CA HIS A 135 -2.26 15.63 -0.91
C HIS A 135 -2.62 15.03 0.46
N GLY A 136 -2.32 15.80 1.51
CA GLY A 136 -2.58 15.43 2.91
C GLY A 136 -3.36 16.51 3.67
N GLU A 137 -3.53 17.68 3.06
CA GLU A 137 -4.30 18.80 3.54
C GLU A 137 -5.80 18.49 3.49
N VAL A 138 -6.58 19.27 4.23
CA VAL A 138 -8.03 19.05 4.36
C VAL A 138 -8.85 20.28 3.97
N ASP A 139 -8.22 21.40 3.65
CA ASP A 139 -8.86 22.72 3.48
C ASP A 139 -8.94 23.21 2.02
N ASP A 140 -8.73 22.32 1.05
CA ASP A 140 -8.62 22.72 -0.36
C ASP A 140 -9.96 23.00 -1.06
N PRO A 141 -9.95 23.76 -2.17
CA PRO A 141 -11.15 24.06 -2.94
C PRO A 141 -11.85 22.78 -3.39
N ALA A 142 -13.19 22.76 -3.27
CA ALA A 142 -13.98 21.75 -3.94
C ALA A 142 -13.63 21.74 -5.44
N ASP A 143 -13.42 20.54 -6.00
CA ASP A 143 -13.20 20.26 -7.43
C ASP A 143 -11.77 20.33 -8.01
N ARG A 144 -10.72 20.50 -7.20
CA ARG A 144 -9.36 20.25 -7.69
C ARG A 144 -9.11 18.75 -7.91
N GLU A 145 -8.53 18.40 -9.05
CA GLU A 145 -7.94 17.09 -9.30
C GLU A 145 -6.41 17.17 -9.11
N TYR A 146 -5.87 16.34 -8.22
CA TYR A 146 -4.43 16.27 -7.95
C TYR A 146 -3.73 15.31 -8.90
N ASN A 147 -2.48 15.62 -9.24
CA ASN A 147 -1.63 14.80 -10.10
C ASN A 147 -0.24 14.60 -9.49
N GLU A 148 0.63 13.87 -10.18
CA GLU A 148 1.95 13.48 -9.68
C GLU A 148 2.94 14.64 -9.49
N GLY A 149 2.63 15.84 -9.98
CA GLY A 149 3.39 17.06 -9.70
C GLY A 149 3.10 17.69 -8.34
N ASP A 150 1.97 17.35 -7.71
CA ASP A 150 1.54 17.95 -6.44
C ASP A 150 2.27 17.32 -5.24
N TRP A 151 2.56 18.14 -4.24
CA TRP A 151 3.20 17.70 -3.00
C TRP A 151 2.42 18.22 -1.80
N THR A 152 2.26 17.37 -0.80
CA THR A 152 1.72 17.77 0.49
C THR A 152 2.61 18.81 1.16
N ASN A 153 2.00 19.88 1.64
CA ASN A 153 2.62 20.89 2.48
C ASN A 153 2.84 20.34 3.90
N VAL A 154 4.10 20.04 4.22
CA VAL A 154 4.50 19.44 5.51
C VAL A 154 4.34 20.38 6.72
N ASP A 155 4.13 21.67 6.45
CA ASP A 155 3.91 22.73 7.44
C ASP A 155 2.43 23.06 7.63
N PHE A 156 1.54 22.38 6.90
CA PHE A 156 0.10 22.53 7.07
C PHE A 156 -0.34 22.17 8.49
N LYS A 157 -1.04 23.10 9.15
CA LYS A 157 -1.51 22.93 10.53
C LYS A 157 -2.61 21.86 10.57
N GLY A 158 -2.38 20.80 11.36
CA GLY A 158 -3.32 19.67 11.46
C GLY A 158 -3.07 18.56 10.45
N LEU A 159 -1.95 18.59 9.72
CA LEU A 159 -1.50 17.48 8.90
C LEU A 159 -1.27 16.23 9.75
N GLU A 160 -1.79 15.09 9.29
CA GLU A 160 -1.58 13.79 9.93
C GLU A 160 -0.09 13.42 9.97
N THR A 161 0.40 12.92 11.10
CA THR A 161 1.82 12.53 11.26
C THR A 161 2.24 11.51 10.21
N TYR A 162 1.36 10.56 9.87
CA TYR A 162 1.63 9.56 8.84
C TYR A 162 1.87 10.20 7.47
N ALA A 163 0.97 11.09 7.03
CA ALA A 163 1.12 11.83 5.78
C ALA A 163 2.42 12.62 5.75
N LYS A 164 2.72 13.37 6.83
CA LYS A 164 3.98 14.09 6.98
C LYS A 164 5.21 13.19 6.86
N SER A 165 5.22 12.04 7.55
CA SER A 165 6.34 11.09 7.53
C SER A 165 6.59 10.56 6.11
N LYS A 166 5.52 10.23 5.37
CA LYS A 166 5.62 9.69 4.01
C LYS A 166 6.07 10.75 3.02
N THR A 167 5.59 11.98 3.14
CA THR A 167 6.06 13.12 2.33
C THR A 167 7.56 13.34 2.52
N LEU A 168 8.03 13.38 3.77
CA LEU A 168 9.44 13.60 4.08
C LEU A 168 10.31 12.42 3.62
N ALA A 169 9.85 11.18 3.79
CA ALA A 169 10.57 9.99 3.32
C ALA A 169 10.70 9.96 1.79
N GLU A 170 9.63 10.32 1.05
CA GLU A 170 9.67 10.38 -0.41
C GLU A 170 10.61 11.51 -0.89
N LYS A 171 10.54 12.71 -0.30
CA LYS A 171 11.48 13.80 -0.60
C LYS A 171 12.93 13.39 -0.34
N ALA A 172 13.20 12.78 0.81
CA ALA A 172 14.53 12.30 1.16
C ALA A 172 15.07 11.24 0.20
N ALA A 173 14.20 10.40 -0.37
CA ALA A 173 14.59 9.45 -1.41
C ALA A 173 15.04 10.15 -2.70
N TRP A 174 14.24 11.11 -3.18
CA TRP A 174 14.57 11.90 -4.36
C TRP A 174 15.86 12.70 -4.16
N ASP A 175 16.00 13.38 -3.01
CA ASP A 175 17.19 14.14 -2.64
C ASP A 175 18.43 13.25 -2.59
N PHE A 176 18.32 12.07 -1.98
CA PHE A 176 19.42 11.10 -1.91
C PHE A 176 19.89 10.71 -3.31
N VAL A 177 18.99 10.25 -4.18
CA VAL A 177 19.34 9.80 -5.54
C VAL A 177 19.88 10.95 -6.39
N ASN A 178 19.34 12.16 -6.23
CA ASN A 178 19.83 13.34 -6.94
C ASN A 178 21.22 13.79 -6.47
N SER A 179 21.57 13.53 -5.20
CA SER A 179 22.90 13.82 -4.65
C SER A 179 23.99 12.82 -5.03
N LEU A 180 23.62 11.65 -5.59
CA LEU A 180 24.59 10.63 -5.96
C LEU A 180 25.46 11.07 -7.14
N PRO A 181 26.78 10.78 -7.12
CA PRO A 181 27.65 10.98 -8.27
C PRO A 181 27.15 10.20 -9.49
N ALA A 182 27.40 10.70 -10.71
CA ALA A 182 26.91 10.10 -11.95
C ALA A 182 27.21 8.60 -12.09
N GLY A 183 28.40 8.14 -11.67
CA GLY A 183 28.80 6.73 -11.71
C GLY A 183 28.16 5.81 -10.67
N LYS A 184 27.37 6.35 -9.72
CA LYS A 184 26.64 5.61 -8.69
C LYS A 184 25.13 5.88 -8.71
N LYS A 185 24.66 6.62 -9.72
CA LYS A 185 23.27 7.07 -9.80
C LYS A 185 22.38 5.92 -10.22
N LEU A 186 21.49 5.50 -9.32
CA LEU A 186 20.41 4.58 -9.62
C LEU A 186 19.17 5.35 -10.08
N GLU A 187 18.37 4.75 -10.95
CA GLU A 187 17.08 5.29 -11.34
C GLU A 187 16.08 5.15 -10.19
N LEU A 188 15.22 6.15 -10.00
CA LEU A 188 14.19 6.13 -8.97
C LEU A 188 12.82 6.32 -9.61
N ALA A 189 11.84 5.53 -9.16
CA ALA A 189 10.43 5.81 -9.35
C ALA A 189 9.69 5.64 -8.02
N THR A 190 8.58 6.34 -7.84
CA THR A 190 7.72 6.17 -6.66
C THR A 190 6.32 5.76 -7.08
N VAL A 191 5.73 4.85 -6.32
CA VAL A 191 4.33 4.45 -6.48
C VAL A 191 3.55 5.04 -5.31
N ASN A 192 2.56 5.86 -5.61
CA ASN A 192 1.74 6.62 -4.68
C ASN A 192 0.32 6.05 -4.68
N PRO A 193 0.08 4.91 -4.02
CA PRO A 193 -1.23 4.31 -3.97
C PRO A 193 -2.22 5.15 -3.17
N SER A 194 -3.49 5.08 -3.56
CA SER A 194 -4.60 5.54 -2.75
C SER A 194 -4.90 4.58 -1.60
N LEU A 195 -6.09 4.66 -0.99
CA LEU A 195 -6.45 3.72 0.08
C LEU A 195 -6.53 2.30 -0.51
N VAL A 196 -5.57 1.45 -0.15
CA VAL A 196 -5.39 0.15 -0.78
C VAL A 196 -6.37 -0.87 -0.21
N PHE A 197 -7.33 -1.27 -1.03
CA PHE A 197 -8.22 -2.40 -0.78
C PHE A 197 -7.76 -3.61 -1.59
N GLY A 198 -8.45 -4.73 -1.43
CA GLY A 198 -8.21 -5.99 -2.12
C GLY A 198 -7.96 -7.15 -1.15
N PRO A 199 -7.94 -8.37 -1.67
CA PRO A 199 -7.89 -9.57 -0.85
C PRO A 199 -6.52 -9.74 -0.17
N PRO A 200 -6.46 -9.98 1.15
CA PRO A 200 -5.23 -10.41 1.80
C PRO A 200 -4.82 -11.82 1.33
N LEU A 201 -3.54 -12.03 1.00
CA LEU A 201 -3.02 -13.36 0.63
C LEU A 201 -2.73 -14.25 1.84
N HIS A 202 -2.64 -13.67 3.03
CA HIS A 202 -2.44 -14.37 4.29
C HIS A 202 -2.97 -13.54 5.45
N GLY A 203 -2.87 -14.04 6.69
CA GLY A 203 -3.39 -13.41 7.90
C GLY A 203 -2.79 -12.04 8.31
N THR A 204 -2.09 -11.35 7.39
CA THR A 204 -1.67 -9.96 7.56
C THR A 204 -2.43 -9.11 6.55
N TYR A 205 -3.14 -8.09 7.03
CA TYR A 205 -3.89 -7.15 6.18
C TYR A 205 -3.44 -5.71 6.49
N GLY A 206 -3.63 -4.81 5.50
CA GLY A 206 -3.33 -3.39 5.67
C GLY A 206 -4.36 -2.68 6.54
N THR A 207 -3.97 -1.62 7.24
CA THR A 207 -4.89 -0.78 8.03
C THR A 207 -6.04 -0.20 7.19
N SER A 208 -5.83 0.00 5.89
CA SER A 208 -6.88 0.34 4.93
C SER A 208 -8.02 -0.69 4.88
N VAL A 209 -7.69 -1.98 4.91
CA VAL A 209 -8.67 -3.08 4.88
C VAL A 209 -9.54 -3.11 6.15
N GLU A 210 -9.09 -2.50 7.25
CA GLU A 210 -9.87 -2.34 8.48
C GLU A 210 -11.20 -1.61 8.21
N VAL A 211 -11.26 -0.69 7.24
CA VAL A 211 -12.52 -0.01 6.86
C VAL A 211 -13.60 -1.01 6.44
N ILE A 212 -13.24 -2.00 5.60
CA ILE A 212 -14.16 -3.04 5.14
C ILE A 212 -14.41 -4.06 6.26
N LYS A 213 -13.38 -4.44 7.01
CA LYS A 213 -13.52 -5.33 8.18
C LYS A 213 -14.54 -4.81 9.17
N ARG A 214 -14.49 -3.51 9.50
CA ARG A 214 -15.41 -2.88 10.46
C ARG A 214 -16.87 -2.86 10.01
N LEU A 215 -17.11 -2.87 8.69
CA LEU A 215 -18.46 -3.04 8.13
C LEU A 215 -18.96 -4.48 8.26
N LEU A 216 -18.07 -5.47 8.22
CA LEU A 216 -18.39 -6.90 8.29
C LEU A 216 -18.55 -7.41 9.73
N ASP A 217 -17.71 -6.95 10.66
CA ASP A 217 -17.71 -7.39 12.06
C ASP A 217 -18.63 -6.56 12.98
N LYS A 218 -19.35 -5.59 12.42
CA LYS A 218 -20.35 -4.74 13.09
C LYS A 218 -19.76 -3.76 14.11
N THR A 219 -18.45 -3.55 14.12
CA THR A 219 -17.81 -2.54 15.00
C THR A 219 -18.15 -1.10 14.61
N THR A 220 -18.66 -0.88 13.39
CA THR A 220 -19.20 0.42 12.94
C THR A 220 -20.72 0.35 12.76
N PRO A 221 -21.55 0.50 13.82
CA PRO A 221 -23.00 0.37 13.71
C PRO A 221 -23.67 1.49 12.90
N LEU A 222 -23.02 2.66 12.81
CA LEU A 222 -23.46 3.81 12.04
C LEU A 222 -22.38 4.20 11.02
N ILE A 223 -22.77 4.39 9.77
CA ILE A 223 -21.84 4.69 8.68
C ILE A 223 -21.53 6.19 8.65
N PRO A 224 -20.28 6.62 8.84
CA PRO A 224 -19.90 8.02 8.66
C PRO A 224 -20.06 8.49 7.21
N TYR A 225 -20.40 9.77 7.01
CA TYR A 225 -20.48 10.39 5.69
C TYR A 225 -19.09 10.78 5.17
N VAL A 226 -18.31 9.78 4.79
CA VAL A 226 -16.94 9.90 4.29
C VAL A 226 -16.78 9.28 2.91
N ASN A 227 -15.90 9.87 2.12
CA ASN A 227 -15.50 9.39 0.80
C ASN A 227 -14.02 9.00 0.82
N PHE A 228 -13.69 7.91 0.14
CA PHE A 228 -12.31 7.44 0.00
C PHE A 228 -11.96 7.31 -1.47
N ALA A 229 -10.80 7.84 -1.85
CA ALA A 229 -10.12 7.43 -3.06
C ALA A 229 -9.44 6.08 -2.79
N ILE A 230 -9.74 5.07 -3.61
CA ILE A 230 -9.33 3.68 -3.38
C ILE A 230 -8.62 3.08 -4.60
N CYS A 231 -7.80 2.06 -4.38
CA CYS A 231 -7.19 1.25 -5.42
C CYS A 231 -7.10 -0.21 -4.96
N ASP A 232 -6.94 -1.11 -5.91
CA ASP A 232 -6.76 -2.52 -5.62
C ASP A 232 -5.26 -2.86 -5.41
N VAL A 233 -4.97 -3.66 -4.39
CA VAL A 233 -3.62 -4.13 -4.06
C VAL A 233 -2.94 -4.87 -5.20
N ARG A 234 -3.71 -5.56 -6.05
CA ARG A 234 -3.22 -6.25 -7.26
C ARG A 234 -2.80 -5.24 -8.33
N ASP A 235 -3.51 -4.12 -8.46
CA ASP A 235 -3.12 -3.02 -9.36
C ASP A 235 -1.88 -2.30 -8.84
N VAL A 236 -1.79 -2.10 -7.52
CA VAL A 236 -0.58 -1.57 -6.87
C VAL A 236 0.61 -2.48 -7.14
N ALA A 237 0.45 -3.80 -7.02
CA ALA A 237 1.52 -4.75 -7.31
C ALA A 237 1.96 -4.69 -8.79
N LYS A 238 1.00 -4.68 -9.73
CA LYS A 238 1.27 -4.49 -11.16
C LYS A 238 2.04 -3.19 -11.41
N ALA A 239 1.61 -2.08 -10.79
CA ALA A 239 2.25 -0.78 -10.92
C ALA A 239 3.72 -0.80 -10.44
N HIS A 240 4.03 -1.49 -9.33
CA HIS A 240 5.42 -1.65 -8.89
C HIS A 240 6.26 -2.41 -9.90
N VAL A 241 5.74 -3.51 -10.47
CA VAL A 241 6.49 -4.27 -11.48
C VAL A 241 6.67 -3.44 -12.76
N GLN A 242 5.64 -2.73 -13.21
CA GLN A 242 5.73 -1.87 -14.39
C GLN A 242 6.71 -0.71 -14.17
N ALA A 243 6.72 -0.12 -12.98
CA ALA A 243 7.68 0.93 -12.63
C ALA A 243 9.14 0.44 -12.66
N LEU A 244 9.38 -0.86 -12.45
CA LEU A 244 10.72 -1.45 -12.59
C LEU A 244 11.17 -1.62 -14.05
N VAL A 245 10.26 -1.97 -14.95
CA VAL A 245 10.61 -2.43 -16.31
C VAL A 245 10.37 -1.39 -17.39
N VAL A 246 9.39 -0.50 -17.22
CA VAL A 246 9.05 0.54 -18.21
C VAL A 246 10.10 1.66 -18.12
N PRO A 247 10.87 1.96 -19.18
CA PRO A 247 11.87 3.03 -19.15
C PRO A 247 11.31 4.39 -18.72
N GLU A 248 10.14 4.75 -19.26
CA GLU A 248 9.44 6.02 -19.03
C GLU A 248 8.95 6.18 -17.57
N ALA A 249 8.91 5.10 -16.79
CA ALA A 249 8.55 5.16 -15.38
C ALA A 249 9.67 5.76 -14.51
N ALA A 250 10.93 5.68 -14.95
CA ALA A 250 12.06 6.24 -14.21
C ALA A 250 11.98 7.77 -14.11
N GLY A 251 12.46 8.32 -12.99
CA GLY A 251 12.43 9.76 -12.72
C GLY A 251 11.05 10.31 -12.38
N ASN A 252 10.04 9.44 -12.26
CA ASN A 252 8.65 9.85 -12.08
C ASN A 252 8.02 9.24 -10.83
N ARG A 253 7.03 9.98 -10.32
CA ARG A 253 6.05 9.53 -9.31
C ARG A 253 4.84 8.98 -10.05
N HIS A 254 4.11 8.02 -9.47
CA HIS A 254 2.99 7.36 -10.14
C HIS A 254 1.82 7.17 -9.18
N ILE A 255 0.73 7.91 -9.38
CA ILE A 255 -0.51 7.69 -8.61
C ILE A 255 -1.11 6.36 -9.04
N VAL A 256 -1.48 5.51 -8.07
CA VAL A 256 -2.31 4.33 -8.33
C VAL A 256 -3.66 4.54 -7.67
N ASN A 257 -4.67 4.83 -8.49
CA ASN A 257 -6.02 5.15 -8.03
C ASN A 257 -7.07 4.60 -9.00
N ALA A 258 -8.06 3.89 -8.48
CA ALA A 258 -9.19 3.39 -9.26
C ALA A 258 -10.33 4.41 -9.33
N GLY A 259 -10.53 5.18 -8.25
CA GLY A 259 -11.59 6.19 -8.16
C GLY A 259 -12.04 6.40 -6.73
N ASN A 260 -13.17 7.07 -6.56
CA ASN A 260 -13.72 7.45 -5.27
C ASN A 260 -14.97 6.65 -4.92
N VAL A 261 -15.11 6.24 -3.66
CA VAL A 261 -16.27 5.52 -3.15
C VAL A 261 -16.74 6.15 -1.84
N TRP A 262 -18.04 6.38 -1.71
CA TRP A 262 -18.61 6.72 -0.41
C TRP A 262 -18.71 5.46 0.43
N LEU A 263 -18.43 5.57 1.73
CA LEU A 263 -18.49 4.40 2.62
C LEU A 263 -19.89 3.76 2.64
N LYS A 264 -20.94 4.56 2.45
CA LYS A 264 -22.32 4.08 2.30
C LYS A 264 -22.50 3.22 1.05
N ASP A 265 -21.91 3.61 -0.07
CA ASP A 265 -21.98 2.85 -1.32
C ASP A 265 -21.21 1.53 -1.21
N ALA A 266 -20.03 1.56 -0.57
CA ALA A 266 -19.29 0.34 -0.26
C ALA A 266 -20.11 -0.61 0.64
N ALA A 267 -20.76 -0.09 1.68
CA ALA A 267 -21.64 -0.88 2.54
C ALA A 267 -22.85 -1.45 1.77
N GLN A 268 -23.42 -0.68 0.83
CA GLN A 268 -24.49 -1.17 -0.03
C GLN A 268 -24.01 -2.33 -0.92
N MET A 269 -22.86 -2.20 -1.58
CA MET A 269 -22.27 -3.27 -2.39
C MET A 269 -22.08 -4.56 -1.57
N LEU A 270 -21.54 -4.44 -0.35
CA LEU A 270 -21.36 -5.57 0.57
C LEU A 270 -22.69 -6.18 1.00
N ARG A 271 -23.70 -5.35 1.26
CA ARG A 271 -25.03 -5.79 1.68
C ARG A 271 -25.70 -6.60 0.57
N GLU A 272 -25.64 -6.12 -0.67
CA GLU A 272 -26.18 -6.82 -1.85
C GLU A 272 -25.54 -8.19 -2.04
N GLU A 273 -24.21 -8.29 -1.87
CA GLU A 273 -23.47 -9.56 -2.06
C GLU A 273 -23.64 -10.55 -0.90
N LEU A 274 -23.54 -10.08 0.36
CA LEU A 274 -23.30 -10.94 1.52
C LEU A 274 -24.51 -11.12 2.44
N SER A 275 -25.57 -10.32 2.34
CA SER A 275 -26.72 -10.43 3.27
C SER A 275 -27.44 -11.78 3.15
N GLY A 276 -27.60 -12.29 1.92
CA GLY A 276 -28.16 -13.62 1.69
C GLY A 276 -27.31 -14.76 2.23
N GLN A 277 -26.03 -14.49 2.51
CA GLN A 277 -25.03 -15.46 2.96
C GLN A 277 -24.84 -15.47 4.48
N GLY A 278 -25.69 -14.75 5.22
CA GLY A 278 -25.67 -14.72 6.68
C GLY A 278 -24.84 -13.59 7.30
N TYR A 279 -24.36 -12.64 6.50
CA TYR A 279 -23.69 -11.44 6.99
C TYR A 279 -24.69 -10.31 7.22
N TYR A 280 -24.47 -9.52 8.27
CA TYR A 280 -25.24 -8.31 8.51
C TYR A 280 -24.33 -7.10 8.33
N ILE A 281 -24.67 -6.25 7.36
CA ILE A 281 -23.92 -5.04 7.04
C ILE A 281 -24.75 -3.83 7.50
N PRO A 282 -24.17 -2.93 8.32
CA PRO A 282 -24.81 -1.67 8.70
C PRO A 282 -25.22 -0.84 7.46
N PHE A 283 -26.30 -0.06 7.57
CA PHE A 283 -26.75 0.82 6.47
C PHE A 283 -27.23 2.21 6.95
N LEU A 284 -27.42 2.38 8.26
CA LEU A 284 -27.84 3.66 8.82
C LEU A 284 -26.66 4.64 8.81
N SER A 285 -26.88 5.82 8.23
CA SER A 285 -25.89 6.90 8.24
C SER A 285 -25.83 7.54 9.62
N ALA A 286 -24.61 7.82 10.10
CA ALA A 286 -24.42 8.59 11.33
C ALA A 286 -24.86 10.05 11.09
N PRO A 287 -25.73 10.64 11.93
CA PRO A 287 -25.91 12.09 11.95
C PRO A 287 -24.56 12.75 12.24
N ASN A 288 -24.24 13.89 11.61
CA ASN A 288 -22.95 14.57 11.77
C ASN A 288 -22.58 14.84 13.25
N ILE A 289 -23.58 15.09 14.10
CA ILE A 289 -23.45 15.29 15.56
C ILE A 289 -23.10 13.99 16.31
N GLY A 290 -23.61 12.84 15.84
CA GLY A 290 -23.36 11.54 16.45
C GLY A 290 -21.92 11.07 16.27
N LEU A 291 -21.28 11.41 15.15
CA LEU A 291 -19.87 11.11 14.96
C LEU A 291 -19.03 11.85 16.01
N TRP A 292 -19.29 13.16 16.22
CA TRP A 292 -18.63 14.03 17.22
C TRP A 292 -18.51 13.36 18.61
N LEU A 293 -19.59 12.72 19.06
CA LEU A 293 -19.65 11.99 20.34
C LEU A 293 -18.80 10.71 20.33
N VAL A 294 -18.79 9.95 19.23
CA VAL A 294 -17.95 8.75 19.05
C VAL A 294 -16.46 9.10 19.06
N GLY A 295 -16.09 10.30 18.59
CA GLY A 295 -14.71 10.80 18.65
C GLY A 295 -14.14 10.90 20.06
N PHE A 296 -14.94 10.90 21.13
CA PHE A 296 -14.43 10.85 22.50
C PHE A 296 -13.95 9.45 22.92
N VAL A 297 -14.42 8.40 22.23
CA VAL A 297 -14.17 6.99 22.57
C VAL A 297 -13.27 6.32 21.53
N ASP A 298 -13.40 6.67 20.24
CA ASP A 298 -12.59 6.14 19.14
C ASP A 298 -11.72 7.24 18.50
N LYS A 299 -10.40 7.15 18.71
CA LYS A 299 -9.42 8.06 18.12
C LYS A 299 -9.42 8.00 16.57
N SER A 300 -9.78 6.88 15.96
CA SER A 300 -9.86 6.75 14.49
C SER A 300 -11.02 7.54 13.89
N ALA A 301 -12.12 7.73 14.63
CA ALA A 301 -13.20 8.62 14.22
C ALA A 301 -12.75 10.09 14.19
N ARG A 302 -11.80 10.49 15.06
CA ARG A 302 -11.23 11.86 15.02
C ARG A 302 -10.49 12.18 13.73
N MET A 303 -9.79 11.19 13.17
CA MET A 303 -9.06 11.36 11.91
C MET A 303 -9.99 11.57 10.71
N LEU A 304 -11.26 11.19 10.82
CA LEU A 304 -12.23 11.30 9.74
C LEU A 304 -12.99 12.64 9.70
N TYR A 305 -13.05 13.40 10.81
CA TYR A 305 -13.81 14.67 10.83
C TYR A 305 -13.43 15.64 9.72
N PRO A 306 -12.14 15.92 9.48
CA PRO A 306 -11.79 16.93 8.48
C PRO A 306 -12.15 16.53 7.05
N ARG A 307 -12.40 15.23 6.83
CA ARG A 307 -12.75 14.61 5.54
C ARG A 307 -14.27 14.47 5.34
N LEU A 308 -15.10 14.80 6.32
CA LEU A 308 -16.55 14.62 6.22
C LEU A 308 -17.13 15.42 5.05
N GLY A 309 -17.89 14.72 4.20
CA GLY A 309 -18.55 15.30 3.03
C GLY A 309 -17.63 15.80 1.92
N LYS A 310 -16.32 15.57 2.00
CA LYS A 310 -15.35 16.01 0.98
C LYS A 310 -14.98 14.87 0.05
N VAL A 311 -14.75 15.21 -1.22
CA VAL A 311 -14.26 14.27 -2.24
C VAL A 311 -12.95 14.81 -2.79
N PHE A 312 -11.88 14.04 -2.62
CA PHE A 312 -10.55 14.36 -3.15
C PHE A 312 -10.31 13.52 -4.41
N LYS A 313 -10.13 14.19 -5.55
CA LYS A 313 -9.95 13.56 -6.87
C LYS A 313 -8.48 13.47 -7.23
N PHE A 314 -8.05 12.34 -7.76
CA PHE A 314 -6.66 12.11 -8.16
C PHE A 314 -6.62 11.55 -9.58
N SER A 315 -5.81 12.17 -10.43
CA SER A 315 -5.58 11.72 -11.79
C SER A 315 -4.85 10.38 -11.79
N ASN A 316 -5.33 9.43 -12.58
CA ASN A 316 -4.66 8.14 -12.83
C ASN A 316 -4.14 8.04 -14.27
N LYS A 317 -3.96 9.19 -14.94
CA LYS A 317 -3.52 9.23 -16.34
C LYS A 317 -2.18 8.51 -16.55
N ARG A 318 -1.19 8.75 -15.68
CA ARG A 318 0.14 8.12 -15.79
C ARG A 318 0.10 6.61 -15.50
N MET A 319 -0.75 6.17 -14.57
CA MET A 319 -0.99 4.75 -14.31
C MET A 319 -1.41 4.00 -15.58
N ARG A 320 -2.34 4.59 -16.35
CA ARG A 320 -2.83 3.99 -17.60
C ARG A 320 -1.86 4.18 -18.76
N GLU A 321 -1.33 5.39 -18.94
CA GLU A 321 -0.54 5.73 -20.12
C GLU A 321 0.92 5.26 -20.04
N VAL A 322 1.55 5.34 -18.87
CA VAL A 322 2.96 4.95 -18.68
C VAL A 322 3.06 3.54 -18.14
N LEU A 323 2.42 3.25 -17.00
CA LEU A 323 2.52 1.93 -16.39
C LEU A 323 1.66 0.87 -17.10
N LYS A 324 0.76 1.27 -17.99
CA LYS A 324 -0.18 0.36 -18.69
C LYS A 324 -1.00 -0.51 -17.74
N VAL A 325 -1.32 0.04 -16.56
CA VAL A 325 -2.17 -0.62 -15.56
C VAL A 325 -3.56 -0.02 -15.65
N GLU A 326 -4.53 -0.83 -16.07
CA GLU A 326 -5.93 -0.46 -15.99
C GLU A 326 -6.46 -0.76 -14.59
N PRO A 327 -7.15 0.20 -13.93
CA PRO A 327 -7.67 -0.01 -12.59
C PRO A 327 -8.84 -0.98 -12.60
N ARG A 328 -8.87 -1.87 -11.60
CA ARG A 328 -10.05 -2.67 -11.29
C ARG A 328 -11.23 -1.81 -10.89
N SER A 329 -12.42 -2.35 -11.08
CA SER A 329 -13.63 -1.66 -10.66
C SER A 329 -13.68 -1.52 -9.14
N ILE A 330 -14.27 -0.42 -8.65
CA ILE A 330 -14.52 -0.17 -7.22
C ILE A 330 -15.30 -1.33 -6.60
N LYS A 331 -16.35 -1.81 -7.29
CA LYS A 331 -17.19 -2.91 -6.80
C LYS A 331 -16.39 -4.20 -6.64
N GLU A 332 -15.65 -4.61 -7.67
CA GLU A 332 -14.79 -5.81 -7.60
C GLU A 332 -13.79 -5.70 -6.44
N THR A 333 -13.11 -4.56 -6.33
CA THR A 333 -12.11 -4.30 -5.28
C THR A 333 -12.72 -4.46 -3.88
N VAL A 334 -13.89 -3.85 -3.63
CA VAL A 334 -14.59 -3.91 -2.33
C VAL A 334 -15.06 -5.33 -2.01
N LEU A 335 -15.67 -6.02 -2.98
CA LEU A 335 -16.19 -7.37 -2.77
C LEU A 335 -15.06 -8.40 -2.56
N ASP A 336 -14.00 -8.33 -3.36
CA ASP A 336 -12.85 -9.22 -3.22
C ASP A 336 -12.11 -8.99 -1.89
N THR A 337 -12.08 -7.74 -1.40
CA THR A 337 -11.60 -7.44 -0.04
C THR A 337 -12.38 -8.22 1.00
N ALA A 338 -13.71 -8.16 0.94
CA ALA A 338 -14.57 -8.82 1.91
C ALA A 338 -14.46 -10.35 1.84
N HIS A 339 -14.47 -10.92 0.64
CA HIS A 339 -14.26 -12.36 0.47
C HIS A 339 -12.88 -12.80 0.93
N GLY A 340 -11.82 -12.03 0.62
CA GLY A 340 -10.48 -12.32 1.09
C GLY A 340 -10.36 -12.27 2.61
N LEU A 341 -11.03 -11.32 3.28
CA LEU A 341 -11.10 -11.26 4.74
C LEU A 341 -11.77 -12.50 5.36
N ILE A 342 -12.87 -12.97 4.76
CA ILE A 342 -13.58 -14.18 5.21
C ILE A 342 -12.68 -15.42 5.01
N GLN A 343 -12.14 -15.59 3.81
CA GLN A 343 -11.33 -16.77 3.46
C GLN A 343 -9.98 -16.83 4.17
N ALA A 344 -9.42 -15.69 4.56
CA ALA A 344 -8.23 -15.61 5.40
C ALA A 344 -8.52 -15.87 6.90
N GLY A 345 -9.78 -16.12 7.28
CA GLY A 345 -10.20 -16.36 8.66
C GLY A 345 -10.16 -15.11 9.55
N ILE A 346 -10.08 -13.91 8.96
CA ILE A 346 -10.08 -12.63 9.69
C ILE A 346 -11.52 -12.25 10.08
N ILE A 347 -12.48 -12.53 9.19
CA ILE A 347 -13.91 -12.46 9.46
C ILE A 347 -14.44 -13.88 9.58
N HIS A 348 -15.34 -14.12 10.53
CA HIS A 348 -15.97 -15.42 10.72
C HIS A 348 -16.70 -15.86 9.45
N GLU A 349 -16.47 -17.11 9.04
CA GLU A 349 -17.15 -17.73 7.92
C GLU A 349 -18.56 -18.17 8.33
N ALA A 350 -19.57 -17.52 7.78
CA ALA A 350 -20.97 -17.83 8.09
C ALA A 350 -21.36 -19.19 7.46
N PRO A 351 -22.28 -19.97 8.08
CA PRO A 351 -22.67 -21.29 7.55
C PRO A 351 -23.24 -21.28 6.13
N LYS A 352 -23.77 -20.13 5.68
CA LYS A 352 -24.35 -19.94 4.33
C LYS A 352 -23.38 -19.24 3.37
N TYR A 353 -22.11 -19.07 3.75
CA TYR A 353 -21.12 -18.41 2.92
C TYR A 353 -20.79 -19.28 1.71
N ALA A 354 -21.01 -18.71 0.52
CA ALA A 354 -20.59 -19.32 -0.73
C ALA A 354 -19.18 -18.83 -1.05
N ARG A 355 -18.19 -19.73 -0.92
CA ARG A 355 -16.80 -19.40 -1.20
C ARG A 355 -16.65 -18.94 -2.65
N LYS A 356 -16.10 -17.74 -2.82
CA LYS A 356 -15.89 -17.11 -4.13
C LYS A 356 -14.43 -17.21 -4.54
N GLU A 357 -14.17 -17.70 -5.74
CA GLU A 357 -12.86 -17.55 -6.36
C GLU A 357 -12.76 -16.16 -6.98
N PHE A 358 -11.66 -15.47 -6.72
CA PHE A 358 -11.33 -14.20 -7.36
C PHE A 358 -9.92 -14.26 -7.90
N ALA A 359 -9.71 -13.65 -9.07
CA ALA A 359 -8.43 -13.63 -9.72
C ALA A 359 -7.43 -12.85 -8.87
N LEU A 360 -6.36 -13.51 -8.43
CA LEU A 360 -5.28 -12.85 -7.69
C LEU A 360 -4.36 -12.03 -8.61
N ASP A 361 -4.63 -12.00 -9.93
CA ASP A 361 -3.75 -11.48 -10.98
C ASP A 361 -4.24 -10.17 -11.57
#